data_AF-A0A382T3V7-F1
#
_entry.id   AF-A0A382T3V7-F1
#
_cell.length_a   1.000
_cell.length_b   1.000
_cell.length_c   1.000
_cell.angle_alpha   90.00
_cell.angle_beta   90.00
_cell.angle_gamma   90.00
#
_symmetry.space_group_name_H-M   'P 1'
#
loop_
_entity.id
_entity.type
_entity.pdbx_description
1 polymer ?
#
loop_
_entity_poly.entity_id
_entity_poly.type
_entity_poly.pdbx_seq_one_letter_code
_entity_poly.pdbx_strand_id
1 'polypeptide(L)'
;FGDKAKITPLVEKRRELKSICSIINVKDWIKDDEKASKVIKRSKTTSMGKAIECVASGNADAIVSGGNSGALMALSIFGLKRISGINRPAMAAVMPTKLGEVVALDLGANIECSPQNLLEFSLLGVVFSQKVLGKLQPRLGLLNVGEEENKGKQIIH
;
A
#
# COMPACT_ATOMS: atom_id res chain seq x y z
N PHE A 1 -4.46 16.86 0.63
CA PHE A 1 -4.16 17.23 2.04
C PHE A 1 -2.75 17.77 2.12
N GLY A 2 -2.54 18.96 2.68
CA GLY A 2 -1.20 19.55 2.83
C GLY A 2 -1.25 21.08 2.93
N ASP A 3 -0.08 21.72 2.88
CA ASP A 3 0.02 23.18 3.01
C ASP A 3 -0.65 23.87 1.80
N LYS A 4 -1.81 24.48 2.04
CA LYS A 4 -2.60 25.12 0.99
C LYS A 4 -1.85 26.26 0.30
N ALA A 5 -1.00 26.99 1.01
CA ALA A 5 -0.23 28.09 0.43
C ALA A 5 0.81 27.58 -0.58
N LYS A 6 1.36 26.40 -0.35
CA LYS A 6 2.32 25.75 -1.27
C LYS A 6 1.63 25.04 -2.43
N ILE A 7 0.48 24.40 -2.18
CA ILE A 7 -0.21 23.57 -3.18
C ILE A 7 -1.02 24.42 -4.17
N THR A 8 -1.70 25.47 -3.70
CA THR A 8 -2.62 26.27 -4.55
C THR A 8 -1.94 26.81 -5.82
N PRO A 9 -0.74 27.40 -5.76
CA PRO A 9 -0.07 27.88 -6.97
C PRO A 9 0.32 26.78 -7.96
N LEU A 10 0.48 25.52 -7.51
CA LEU A 10 0.79 24.38 -8.39
C LEU A 10 -0.45 23.87 -9.12
N VAL A 11 -1.61 23.92 -8.44
CA VAL A 11 -2.91 23.53 -9.01
C VAL A 11 -3.43 24.61 -9.95
N GLU A 12 -3.36 25.89 -9.58
CA GLU A 12 -3.90 27.00 -10.38
C GLU A 12 -3.19 27.20 -11.72
N LYS A 13 -1.92 26.76 -11.82
CA LYS A 13 -1.17 26.75 -13.10
C LYS A 13 -1.76 25.78 -14.13
N ARG A 14 -2.65 24.86 -13.73
CA ARG A 14 -3.22 23.81 -14.59
C ARG A 14 -4.74 23.85 -14.53
N ARG A 15 -5.36 24.35 -15.59
CA ARG A 15 -6.81 24.61 -15.63
C ARG A 15 -7.63 23.33 -15.41
N GLU A 16 -7.13 22.20 -15.88
CA GLU A 16 -7.77 20.89 -15.73
C GLU A 16 -7.89 20.51 -14.26
N LEU A 17 -6.80 20.68 -13.50
CA LEU A 17 -6.76 20.32 -12.07
C LEU A 17 -7.70 21.19 -11.23
N LYS A 18 -7.81 22.48 -11.55
CA LYS A 18 -8.64 23.43 -10.78
C LYS A 18 -10.10 22.98 -10.66
N SER A 19 -10.62 22.29 -11.68
CA SER A 19 -12.02 21.84 -11.72
C SER A 19 -12.29 20.53 -10.96
N ILE A 20 -11.25 19.75 -10.66
CA ILE A 20 -11.37 18.39 -10.09
C ILE A 20 -10.60 18.20 -8.78
N CYS A 21 -9.97 19.26 -8.25
CA CYS A 21 -9.14 19.18 -7.05
C CYS A 21 -9.70 19.99 -5.88
N SER A 22 -9.80 19.33 -4.73
CA SER A 22 -10.07 19.95 -3.43
C SER A 22 -8.81 19.94 -2.56
N ILE A 23 -8.39 21.12 -2.08
CA ILE A 23 -7.20 21.25 -1.23
C ILE A 23 -7.62 21.40 0.23
N ILE A 24 -7.46 20.33 1.01
CA ILE A 24 -7.62 20.36 2.46
C ILE A 24 -6.30 20.82 3.11
N ASN A 25 -6.35 21.96 3.80
CA ASN A 25 -5.18 22.56 4.44
C ASN A 25 -4.75 21.74 5.66
N VAL A 26 -3.50 21.28 5.66
CA VAL A 26 -2.87 20.57 6.78
C VAL A 26 -1.42 21.03 6.87
N LYS A 27 -1.04 21.63 8.00
CA LYS A 27 0.32 22.18 8.19
C LYS A 27 1.34 21.15 8.65
N ASP A 28 0.88 20.04 9.20
CA ASP A 28 1.73 19.00 9.77
C ASP A 28 1.91 17.82 8.79
N TRP A 29 3.10 17.26 8.74
CA TRP A 29 3.42 16.09 7.91
C TRP A 29 4.40 15.16 8.62
N ILE A 30 4.48 13.94 8.13
CA ILE A 30 5.41 12.91 8.62
C ILE A 30 6.70 13.06 7.83
N LYS A 31 7.84 13.22 8.53
CA LYS A 31 9.16 13.24 7.88
C LYS A 31 9.64 11.83 7.57
N ASP A 32 10.57 11.73 6.63
CA ASP A 32 11.08 10.44 6.14
C ASP A 32 11.85 9.64 7.20
N ASP A 33 12.43 10.31 8.19
CA ASP A 33 13.20 9.73 9.29
C ASP A 33 12.34 9.41 10.53
N GLU A 34 11.04 9.68 10.50
CA GLU A 34 10.18 9.44 11.66
C GLU A 34 9.86 7.95 11.87
N LYS A 35 10.11 7.48 13.09
CA LYS A 35 9.74 6.12 13.50
C LYS A 35 8.21 5.96 13.56
N ALA A 36 7.72 4.82 13.07
CA ALA A 36 6.29 4.50 13.02
C ALA A 36 5.57 4.65 14.37
N SER A 37 6.22 4.31 15.49
CA SER A 37 5.65 4.45 16.83
C SER A 37 5.28 5.89 17.21
N LYS A 38 6.03 6.88 16.73
CA LYS A 38 5.73 8.31 16.93
C LYS A 38 4.64 8.78 15.97
N VAL A 39 4.67 8.29 14.74
CA VAL A 39 3.70 8.64 13.69
C VAL A 39 2.27 8.34 14.10
N ILE A 40 2.01 7.17 14.72
CA ILE A 40 0.66 6.76 15.14
C ILE A 40 0.02 7.79 16.07
N LYS A 41 0.80 8.40 16.99
CA LYS A 41 0.32 9.43 17.92
C LYS A 41 -0.11 10.73 17.21
N ARG A 42 0.44 11.00 16.03
CA ARG A 42 0.18 12.19 15.19
C ARG A 42 -0.74 11.88 14.01
N SER A 43 -1.38 10.70 14.00
CA SER A 43 -2.31 10.27 12.96
C SER A 43 -3.41 11.29 12.68
N LYS A 44 -3.95 11.96 13.70
CA LYS A 44 -5.06 12.92 13.52
C LYS A 44 -4.63 14.31 13.03
N THR A 45 -3.34 14.65 13.08
CA THR A 45 -2.85 16.01 12.78
C THR A 45 -2.11 16.11 11.46
N THR A 46 -1.52 15.01 10.99
CA THR A 46 -0.67 14.98 9.79
C THR A 46 -1.47 14.86 8.49
N SER A 47 -0.90 15.35 7.38
CA SER A 47 -1.51 15.27 6.05
C SER A 47 -1.86 13.84 5.64
N MET A 48 -0.94 12.90 5.88
CA MET A 48 -1.12 11.48 5.59
C MET A 48 -2.25 10.88 6.43
N GLY A 49 -2.26 11.12 7.74
CA GLY A 49 -3.27 10.52 8.61
C GLY A 49 -4.67 11.10 8.40
N LYS A 50 -4.80 12.40 8.10
CA LYS A 50 -6.08 13.00 7.68
C LYS A 50 -6.59 12.47 6.34
N ALA A 51 -5.69 12.18 5.40
CA ALA A 51 -6.05 11.56 4.14
C ALA A 51 -6.56 10.12 4.35
N ILE A 52 -5.94 9.36 5.26
CA ILE A 52 -6.41 8.02 5.65
C ILE A 52 -7.78 8.10 6.33
N GLU A 53 -7.98 9.05 7.24
CA GLU A 53 -9.27 9.30 7.90
C GLU A 53 -10.38 9.64 6.90
N CYS A 54 -10.06 10.39 5.85
CA CYS A 54 -10.99 10.70 4.76
C CYS A 54 -11.51 9.43 4.07
N VAL A 55 -10.62 8.48 3.79
CA VAL A 55 -10.99 7.17 3.22
C VAL A 55 -11.77 6.34 4.24
N ALA A 56 -11.29 6.26 5.48
CA ALA A 56 -11.94 5.50 6.56
C ALA A 56 -13.38 5.99 6.84
N SER A 57 -13.65 7.27 6.60
CA SER A 57 -14.96 7.89 6.81
C SER A 57 -15.86 7.83 5.57
N GLY A 58 -15.43 7.19 4.47
CA GLY A 58 -16.20 7.07 3.23
C GLY A 58 -16.25 8.35 2.38
N ASN A 59 -15.40 9.34 2.67
CA ASN A 59 -15.33 10.59 1.88
C ASN A 59 -14.37 10.47 0.67
N ALA A 60 -13.66 9.35 0.55
CA ALA A 60 -12.79 9.02 -0.58
C ALA A 60 -12.65 7.50 -0.72
N ASP A 61 -12.43 7.00 -1.93
CA ASP A 61 -12.30 5.56 -2.20
C ASP A 61 -10.89 5.01 -1.96
N ALA A 62 -9.86 5.86 -2.10
CA ALA A 62 -8.47 5.45 -1.99
C ALA A 62 -7.55 6.62 -1.59
N ILE A 63 -6.33 6.27 -1.16
CA ILE A 63 -5.26 7.21 -0.85
C ILE A 63 -3.98 6.82 -1.58
N VAL A 64 -3.26 7.83 -2.09
CA VAL A 64 -1.89 7.70 -2.59
C VAL A 64 -1.00 8.67 -1.81
N SER A 65 0.20 8.23 -1.43
CA SER A 65 1.18 9.05 -0.73
C SER A 65 2.58 8.75 -1.21
N GLY A 66 3.36 9.80 -1.49
CA GLY A 66 4.80 9.71 -1.78
C GLY A 66 5.72 9.92 -0.57
N GLY A 67 5.16 9.93 0.66
CA GLY A 67 5.94 10.04 1.89
C GLY A 67 6.43 8.67 2.41
N ASN A 68 6.94 8.65 3.64
CA ASN A 68 7.46 7.45 4.30
C ASN A 68 6.52 6.22 4.19
N SER A 69 6.99 5.16 3.52
CA SER A 69 6.21 3.94 3.25
C SER A 69 5.80 3.20 4.52
N GLY A 70 6.69 3.11 5.52
CA GLY A 70 6.41 2.45 6.79
C GLY A 70 5.34 3.19 7.62
N ALA A 71 5.36 4.52 7.58
CA ALA A 71 4.36 5.38 8.18
C ALA A 71 2.98 5.19 7.50
N LEU A 72 2.95 5.17 6.17
CA LEU A 72 1.74 4.92 5.40
C LEU A 72 1.14 3.56 5.73
N MET A 73 1.97 2.50 5.73
CA MET A 73 1.55 1.15 6.09
C MET A 73 1.00 1.10 7.51
N ALA A 74 1.74 1.63 8.49
CA ALA A 74 1.32 1.63 9.89
C ALA A 74 -0.01 2.35 10.07
N LEU A 75 -0.14 3.58 9.57
CA LEU A 75 -1.37 4.35 9.71
C LEU A 75 -2.55 3.71 8.97
N SER A 76 -2.31 3.05 7.82
CA SER A 76 -3.36 2.37 7.06
C SER A 76 -3.90 1.16 7.81
N ILE A 77 -3.04 0.38 8.46
CA ILE A 77 -3.46 -0.76 9.28
C ILE A 77 -4.39 -0.30 10.42
N PHE A 78 -4.07 0.79 11.10
CA PHE A 78 -4.90 1.32 12.19
C PHE A 78 -6.16 2.03 11.69
N GLY A 79 -6.05 2.82 10.62
CA GLY A 79 -7.12 3.67 10.13
C GLY A 79 -8.13 2.96 9.22
N LEU A 80 -7.65 2.18 8.26
CA LEU A 80 -8.49 1.50 7.26
C LEU A 80 -8.87 0.08 7.69
N LYS A 81 -8.05 -0.53 8.57
CA LYS A 81 -8.14 -1.94 8.95
C LYS A 81 -7.90 -2.88 7.76
N ARG A 82 -7.72 -4.17 8.07
CA ARG A 82 -7.52 -5.22 7.05
C ARG A 82 -8.87 -5.78 6.62
N ILE A 83 -8.89 -6.35 5.41
CA ILE A 83 -10.00 -7.19 4.94
C ILE A 83 -10.15 -8.38 5.89
N SER A 84 -11.39 -8.76 6.19
CA SER A 84 -11.68 -9.94 7.01
C SER A 84 -11.01 -11.19 6.43
N GLY A 85 -10.35 -11.98 7.28
CA GLY A 85 -9.59 -13.16 6.87
C GLY A 85 -8.16 -12.90 6.40
N ILE A 86 -7.74 -11.63 6.25
CA ILE A 86 -6.35 -11.27 5.97
C ILE A 86 -5.63 -10.87 7.25
N ASN A 87 -4.66 -11.67 7.68
CA ASN A 87 -3.95 -11.47 8.94
C ASN A 87 -2.85 -10.44 8.83
N ARG A 88 -2.18 -10.30 7.68
CA ARG A 88 -1.16 -9.27 7.46
C ARG A 88 -1.36 -8.64 6.08
N PRO A 89 -1.19 -7.31 5.93
CA PRO A 89 -1.11 -6.73 4.60
C PRO A 89 0.20 -7.16 3.93
N ALA A 90 0.24 -7.13 2.61
CA ALA A 90 1.46 -7.32 1.83
C ALA A 90 1.69 -6.11 0.93
N MET A 91 2.95 -5.73 0.75
CA MET A 91 3.33 -4.74 -0.25
C MET A 91 3.48 -5.44 -1.59
N ALA A 92 2.66 -5.00 -2.55
CA ALA A 92 2.64 -5.54 -3.91
C ALA A 92 3.33 -4.59 -4.88
N ALA A 93 4.09 -5.14 -5.83
CA ALA A 93 4.54 -4.40 -7.01
C ALA A 93 4.31 -5.20 -8.27
N VAL A 94 4.00 -4.49 -9.35
CA VAL A 94 3.97 -5.04 -10.71
C VAL A 94 5.36 -4.89 -11.28
N MET A 95 5.96 -6.01 -11.69
CA MET A 95 7.29 -6.06 -12.28
C MET A 95 7.19 -6.48 -13.75
N PRO A 96 7.94 -5.82 -14.66
CA PRO A 96 8.01 -6.21 -16.05
C PRO A 96 8.84 -7.50 -16.21
N THR A 97 8.50 -8.28 -17.22
CA THR A 97 9.24 -9.48 -17.65
C THR A 97 9.26 -9.54 -19.17
N LYS A 98 10.07 -10.44 -19.75
CA LYS A 98 10.09 -10.68 -21.20
C LYS A 98 8.73 -11.16 -21.75
N LEU A 99 7.87 -11.74 -20.91
CA LEU A 99 6.60 -12.36 -21.30
C LEU A 99 5.37 -11.57 -20.80
N GLY A 100 5.56 -10.31 -20.40
CA GLY A 100 4.52 -9.46 -19.80
C GLY A 100 4.83 -9.15 -18.34
N GLU A 101 3.81 -9.03 -17.50
CA GLU A 101 3.99 -8.54 -16.12
C GLU A 101 3.83 -9.63 -15.07
N VAL A 102 4.41 -9.45 -13.89
CA VAL A 102 4.16 -10.30 -12.71
C VAL A 102 3.88 -9.42 -11.51
N VAL A 103 3.00 -9.87 -10.61
CA VAL A 103 2.79 -9.22 -9.31
C VAL A 103 3.60 -9.96 -8.27
N ALA A 104 4.50 -9.27 -7.59
CA ALA A 104 5.25 -9.83 -6.46
C ALA A 104 4.70 -9.33 -5.13
N LEU A 105 4.53 -10.26 -4.19
CA LEU A 105 4.16 -10.04 -2.80
C LEU A 105 4.92 -11.06 -1.93
N ASP A 106 5.36 -10.76 -0.72
CA ASP A 106 5.44 -9.46 -0.05
C ASP A 106 6.82 -8.81 -0.28
N LEU A 107 6.86 -7.51 -0.53
CA LEU A 107 8.08 -6.75 -0.84
C LEU A 107 8.59 -5.89 0.34
N GLY A 108 8.36 -6.36 1.57
CA GLY A 108 8.90 -5.74 2.78
C GLY A 108 7.88 -5.08 3.70
N ALA A 109 6.59 -5.39 3.57
CA ALA A 109 5.63 -5.04 4.62
C ALA A 109 5.86 -5.87 5.90
N ASN A 110 6.36 -7.10 5.75
CA ASN A 110 6.60 -8.05 6.81
C ASN A 110 8.05 -8.57 6.74
N ILE A 111 8.72 -8.60 7.90
CA ILE A 111 10.07 -9.15 8.03
C ILE A 111 10.02 -10.69 8.03
N GLU A 112 8.98 -11.25 8.67
CA GLU A 112 8.74 -12.68 8.77
C GLU A 112 7.29 -13.00 8.40
N CYS A 113 7.10 -14.12 7.72
CA CYS A 113 5.80 -14.61 7.28
C CYS A 113 5.62 -16.05 7.72
N SER A 114 4.42 -16.38 8.19
CA SER A 114 4.00 -17.77 8.40
C SER A 114 3.52 -18.40 7.08
N PRO A 115 3.42 -19.74 6.97
CA PRO A 115 2.79 -20.40 5.82
C PRO A 115 1.39 -19.86 5.51
N GLN A 116 0.61 -19.59 6.57
CA GLN A 116 -0.72 -19.00 6.45
C GLN A 116 -0.68 -17.61 5.80
N ASN A 117 0.34 -16.78 6.08
CA ASN A 117 0.48 -15.48 5.41
C ASN A 117 0.84 -15.64 3.94
N LEU A 118 1.70 -16.61 3.58
CA LEU A 118 2.03 -16.88 2.18
C LEU A 118 0.80 -17.30 1.37
N LEU A 119 -0.08 -18.11 1.97
CA LEU A 119 -1.37 -18.46 1.37
C LEU A 119 -2.26 -17.23 1.18
N GLU A 120 -2.41 -16.38 2.20
CA GLU A 120 -3.17 -15.13 2.11
C GLU A 120 -2.63 -14.20 1.03
N PHE A 121 -1.30 -14.05 0.92
CA PHE A 121 -0.67 -13.21 -0.09
C PHE A 121 -0.88 -13.75 -1.49
N SER A 122 -0.89 -15.07 -1.63
CA SER A 122 -1.20 -15.75 -2.89
C SER A 122 -2.62 -15.43 -3.36
N LEU A 123 -3.60 -15.45 -2.44
CA LEU A 123 -4.98 -15.08 -2.74
C LEU A 123 -5.09 -13.60 -3.15
N LEU A 124 -4.44 -12.69 -2.41
CA LEU A 124 -4.39 -11.27 -2.75
C LEU A 124 -3.76 -11.04 -4.13
N GLY A 125 -2.66 -11.73 -4.44
CA GLY A 125 -1.97 -11.63 -5.73
C GLY A 125 -2.81 -12.15 -6.91
N VAL A 126 -3.55 -13.24 -6.72
CA VAL A 126 -4.50 -13.77 -7.72
C VAL A 126 -5.60 -12.76 -8.01
N VAL A 127 -6.25 -12.24 -6.97
CA VAL A 127 -7.32 -11.24 -7.11
C VAL A 127 -6.80 -9.97 -7.78
N PHE A 128 -5.63 -9.47 -7.37
CA PHE A 128 -5.01 -8.31 -8.00
C PHE A 128 -4.72 -8.56 -9.49
N SER A 129 -4.12 -9.71 -9.82
CA SER A 129 -3.80 -10.06 -11.20
C SER A 129 -5.05 -10.16 -12.08
N GLN A 130 -6.14 -10.70 -11.54
CA GLN A 130 -7.42 -10.80 -12.27
C GLN A 130 -8.09 -9.43 -12.45
N LYS A 131 -8.17 -8.64 -11.39
CA LYS A 131 -8.99 -7.41 -11.37
C LYS A 131 -8.26 -6.18 -11.89
N VAL A 132 -6.94 -6.11 -11.70
CA VAL A 132 -6.13 -4.95 -12.09
C VAL A 132 -5.38 -5.20 -13.39
N LEU A 133 -4.79 -6.40 -13.56
CA LEU A 133 -4.02 -6.75 -14.76
C LEU A 133 -4.82 -7.50 -15.82
N GLY A 134 -6.09 -7.83 -15.56
CA GLY A 134 -6.97 -8.53 -16.51
C GLY A 134 -6.57 -9.99 -16.80
N LYS A 135 -5.71 -10.61 -15.98
CA LYS A 135 -5.27 -12.00 -16.19
C LYS A 135 -6.27 -12.97 -15.58
N LEU A 136 -7.15 -13.56 -16.40
CA LEU A 136 -8.24 -14.43 -15.94
C LEU A 136 -7.76 -15.66 -15.15
N GLN A 137 -6.67 -16.29 -15.63
CA GLN A 137 -6.06 -17.47 -15.00
C GLN A 137 -4.59 -17.15 -14.65
N PRO A 138 -4.35 -16.37 -13.58
CA PRO A 138 -2.99 -16.04 -13.21
C PRO A 138 -2.29 -17.29 -12.67
N ARG A 139 -1.04 -17.50 -13.08
CA ARG A 139 -0.19 -18.52 -12.47
C ARG A 139 0.38 -17.98 -11.17
N LEU A 140 0.37 -18.81 -10.14
CA LEU A 140 1.00 -18.55 -8.86
C LEU A 140 2.35 -19.25 -8.81
N GLY A 141 3.37 -18.58 -8.29
CA GLY A 141 4.67 -19.18 -8.02
C GLY A 141 5.15 -18.75 -6.64
N LEU A 142 5.69 -19.71 -5.89
CA LEU A 142 6.36 -19.43 -4.63
C LEU A 142 7.85 -19.25 -4.89
N LEU A 143 8.37 -18.07 -4.58
CA LEU A 143 9.79 -17.81 -4.76
C LEU A 143 10.59 -18.68 -3.78
N ASN A 144 11.46 -19.51 -4.33
CA ASN A 144 12.25 -20.47 -3.56
C ASN A 144 13.69 -20.51 -4.10
N VAL A 145 14.58 -21.15 -3.34
CA VAL A 145 16.00 -21.33 -3.70
C VAL A 145 16.24 -22.44 -4.73
N GLY A 146 15.20 -23.20 -5.09
CA GLY A 146 15.21 -24.21 -6.15
C GLY A 146 13.79 -24.69 -6.47
N GLU A 147 13.69 -25.56 -7.48
CA GLU A 147 12.42 -26.07 -8.01
C GLU A 147 11.91 -27.30 -7.24
N GLU A 148 12.82 -28.02 -6.58
CA GLU A 148 12.50 -29.26 -5.88
C GLU A 148 11.67 -29.01 -4.61
N GLU A 149 10.67 -29.87 -4.37
CA GLU A 149 9.73 -29.76 -3.23
C GLU A 149 10.41 -29.73 -1.86
N ASN A 150 11.63 -30.23 -1.72
CA ASN A 150 12.33 -30.28 -0.44
C ASN A 150 13.28 -29.08 -0.21
N LYS A 151 13.40 -28.15 -1.17
CA LYS A 151 14.32 -27.02 -1.05
C LYS A 151 13.69 -25.83 -0.35
N GLY A 152 14.54 -25.09 0.36
CA GLY A 152 14.20 -23.86 1.07
C GLY A 152 13.70 -24.08 2.50
N LYS A 153 13.12 -23.04 3.09
CA LYS A 153 12.82 -22.99 4.53
C LYS A 153 11.54 -23.76 4.86
N GLN A 154 11.42 -24.30 6.07
CA GLN A 154 10.20 -24.98 6.55
C GLN A 154 8.89 -24.19 6.36
N ILE A 155 8.94 -22.85 6.32
CA ILE A 155 7.73 -22.03 6.13
C ILE A 155 7.09 -22.18 4.74
N ILE A 156 7.77 -22.80 3.77
CA ILE A 156 7.28 -23.02 2.40
C ILE A 156 6.95 -24.49 2.12
N HIS A 157 7.06 -25.36 3.13
CA HIS A 157 6.75 -26.79 3.11
C HIS A 157 5.53 -27.07 3.99
#